data_AF-A0A2V4AZW2-F1
#
_entry.id   AF-A0A2V4AZW2-F1
#
_cell.length_a   1.000
_cell.length_b   1.000
_cell.length_c   1.000
_cell.angle_alpha   90.00
_cell.angle_beta   90.00
_cell.angle_gamma   90.00
#
_symmetry.space_group_name_H-M   'P 1'
#
loop_
_entity.id
_entity.type
_entity.pdbx_description
1 polymer ?
#
loop_
_entity_poly.entity_id
_entity_poly.type
_entity_poly.pdbx_seq_one_letter_code
_entity_poly.pdbx_strand_id
1 'polypeptide(L)'
;MSAGDVRVRGLAETLLSVARTGDMDALAPLVTRMVGANGPQRHLFEPVLLELVAMIVRILRRRSEYADNEGDLYAVELLDADDRDVGIDQLQPALRATLRAVLATLNADADDARFHVSLVSSDPDPLARLDAVAHALRWANTLDDARG
;
A
#
# COMPACT_ATOMS: atom_id res chain seq x y z
N MET A 1 20.76 -6.96 -3.44
CA MET A 1 19.55 -7.41 -2.73
C MET A 1 19.97 -8.18 -1.50
N SER A 2 19.55 -7.73 -0.32
CA SER A 2 19.82 -8.42 0.94
C SER A 2 18.83 -9.58 1.14
N ALA A 3 19.18 -10.57 1.96
CA ALA A 3 18.25 -11.63 2.38
C ALA A 3 16.99 -11.06 3.07
N GLY A 4 17.09 -9.86 3.67
CA GLY A 4 15.97 -9.11 4.21
C GLY A 4 14.98 -8.66 3.14
N ASP A 5 15.46 -8.10 2.03
CA ASP A 5 14.61 -7.61 0.93
C ASP A 5 13.83 -8.76 0.28
N VAL A 6 14.47 -9.93 0.11
CA VAL A 6 13.83 -11.13 -0.45
C VAL A 6 12.70 -11.61 0.47
N ARG A 7 12.90 -11.57 1.79
CA ARG A 7 11.89 -11.96 2.77
C ARG A 7 10.69 -11.00 2.75
N VAL A 8 10.95 -9.69 2.68
CA VAL A 8 9.89 -8.67 2.63
C VAL A 8 9.05 -8.82 1.37
N ARG A 9 9.69 -8.96 0.21
CA ARG A 9 9.00 -9.19 -1.06
C ARG A 9 8.16 -10.46 -1.03
N GLY A 10 8.74 -11.59 -0.60
CA GLY A 10 8.00 -12.85 -0.52
C GLY A 10 6.78 -12.78 0.42
N LEU A 11 6.88 -12.03 1.52
CA LEU A 11 5.75 -11.81 2.43
C LEU A 11 4.66 -10.92 1.79
N ALA A 12 5.04 -9.83 1.12
CA ALA A 12 4.09 -8.97 0.39
C ALA A 12 3.37 -9.73 -0.73
N GLU A 13 4.09 -10.56 -1.49
CA GLU A 13 3.52 -11.44 -2.52
C GLU A 13 2.57 -12.49 -1.92
N THR A 14 2.93 -13.07 -0.77
CA THR A 14 2.07 -14.04 -0.06
C THR A 14 0.77 -13.37 0.40
N LEU A 15 0.85 -12.20 1.02
CA LEU A 15 -0.33 -11.43 1.45
C LEU A 15 -1.25 -11.13 0.27
N LEU A 16 -0.67 -10.69 -0.85
CA LEU A 16 -1.43 -10.41 -2.06
C LEU A 16 -2.09 -11.67 -2.64
N SER A 17 -1.35 -12.76 -2.74
CA SER A 17 -1.87 -14.05 -3.23
C SER A 17 -3.04 -14.55 -2.39
N VAL A 18 -2.95 -14.46 -1.06
CA VAL A 18 -4.02 -14.89 -0.14
C VAL A 18 -5.21 -13.92 -0.20
N ALA A 19 -4.97 -12.62 -0.32
CA ALA A 19 -6.03 -11.63 -0.49
C ALA A 19 -6.83 -11.86 -1.78
N ARG A 20 -6.19 -12.33 -2.86
CA ARG A 20 -6.86 -12.64 -4.15
C ARG A 20 -7.79 -13.85 -4.07
N THR A 21 -7.45 -14.84 -3.25
CA THR A 21 -8.30 -16.03 -3.10
C THR A 21 -9.49 -15.77 -2.18
N GLY A 22 -9.55 -14.62 -1.51
CA GLY A 22 -10.57 -14.31 -0.51
C GLY A 22 -10.45 -15.17 0.76
N ASP A 23 -9.32 -15.84 0.95
CA ASP A 23 -9.08 -16.73 2.10
C ASP A 23 -8.72 -15.90 3.34
N MET A 24 -9.77 -15.42 4.02
CA MET A 24 -9.65 -14.60 5.22
C MET A 24 -9.04 -15.37 6.39
N ASP A 25 -9.26 -16.70 6.46
CA ASP A 25 -8.69 -17.55 7.50
C ASP A 25 -7.17 -17.66 7.37
N ALA A 26 -6.65 -17.66 6.14
CA ALA A 26 -5.22 -17.57 5.87
C ALA A 26 -4.68 -16.14 5.99
N LEU A 27 -5.44 -15.10 5.63
CA LEU A 27 -4.97 -13.71 5.64
C LEU A 27 -4.84 -13.14 7.06
N ALA A 28 -5.86 -13.39 7.91
CA ALA A 28 -5.93 -12.86 9.26
C ALA A 28 -4.67 -13.13 10.12
N PRO A 29 -4.13 -14.37 10.21
CA PRO A 29 -2.93 -14.63 10.99
C PRO A 29 -1.68 -13.96 10.40
N LEU A 30 -1.57 -13.79 9.08
CA LEU A 30 -0.44 -13.09 8.46
C LEU A 30 -0.42 -11.62 8.89
N VAL A 31 -1.56 -10.94 8.77
CA VAL A 31 -1.68 -9.51 9.10
C VAL A 31 -1.56 -9.28 10.61
N THR A 32 -2.19 -10.12 11.43
CA THR A 32 -2.15 -9.99 12.90
C THR A 32 -0.72 -10.04 13.46
N ARG A 33 0.16 -10.87 12.89
CA ARG A 33 1.57 -10.94 13.34
C ARG A 33 2.37 -9.67 13.08
N MET A 34 1.96 -8.85 12.11
CA MET A 34 2.60 -7.58 11.76
C MET A 34 1.95 -6.39 12.48
N VAL A 35 0.63 -6.42 12.62
CA VAL A 35 -0.17 -5.28 13.09
C VAL A 35 -0.35 -5.25 14.61
N GLY A 36 -0.32 -6.41 15.26
CA GLY A 36 -0.48 -6.53 16.71
C GLY A 36 0.62 -5.81 17.47
N ALA A 37 0.27 -5.16 18.59
CA ALA A 37 1.21 -4.38 19.41
C ALA A 37 2.45 -5.20 19.84
N ASN A 38 2.24 -6.50 20.12
CA ASN A 38 3.27 -7.48 20.47
C ASN A 38 3.46 -8.55 19.38
N GLY A 39 3.12 -8.23 18.13
CA GLY A 39 3.24 -9.16 17.01
C GLY A 39 4.71 -9.55 16.79
N PRO A 40 5.04 -10.84 16.59
CA PRO A 40 6.42 -11.30 16.42
C PRO A 40 7.08 -10.72 15.15
N GLN A 41 6.26 -10.22 14.22
CA GLN A 41 6.68 -9.67 12.93
C GLN A 41 6.35 -8.18 12.81
N ARG A 42 6.12 -7.46 13.92
CA ARG A 42 5.78 -6.03 13.89
C ARG A 42 6.81 -5.18 13.16
N HIS A 43 8.10 -5.49 13.32
CA HIS A 43 9.20 -4.82 12.62
C HIS A 43 9.15 -4.97 11.09
N LEU A 44 8.36 -5.92 10.56
CA LEU A 44 8.17 -6.11 9.12
C LEU A 44 7.04 -5.26 8.57
N PHE A 45 6.22 -4.62 9.40
CA PHE A 45 5.05 -3.86 8.94
C PHE A 45 5.44 -2.75 7.95
N GLU A 46 6.34 -1.85 8.36
CA GLU A 46 6.82 -0.73 7.55
C GLU A 46 7.44 -1.18 6.20
N PRO A 47 8.42 -2.10 6.17
CA PRO A 47 9.02 -2.52 4.90
C PRO A 47 8.03 -3.31 4.02
N VAL A 48 7.10 -4.07 4.60
CA VAL A 48 6.04 -4.75 3.82
C VAL A 48 5.09 -3.74 3.20
N LEU A 49 4.66 -2.72 3.94
CA LEU A 49 3.78 -1.67 3.42
C LEU A 49 4.47 -0.87 2.30
N LEU A 50 5.77 -0.56 2.44
CA LEU A 50 6.56 0.03 1.36
C LEU A 50 6.62 -0.86 0.11
N GLU A 51 6.84 -2.17 0.26
CA GLU A 51 6.85 -3.08 -0.89
C GLU A 51 5.46 -3.20 -1.54
N LEU A 52 4.38 -3.21 -0.77
CA LEU A 52 3.00 -3.16 -1.30
C LEU A 52 2.75 -1.87 -2.09
N VAL A 53 3.18 -0.71 -1.57
CA VAL A 53 3.14 0.57 -2.29
C VAL A 53 3.94 0.48 -3.60
N ALA A 54 5.14 -0.09 -3.57
CA ALA A 54 5.96 -0.30 -4.76
C ALA A 54 5.32 -1.28 -5.77
N MET A 55 4.57 -2.28 -5.31
CA MET A 55 3.78 -3.16 -6.18
C MET A 55 2.67 -2.39 -6.88
N ILE A 56 1.91 -1.57 -6.16
CA ILE A 56 0.84 -0.71 -6.72
C ILE A 56 1.41 0.21 -7.79
N VAL A 57 2.49 0.93 -7.50
CA VAL A 57 3.14 1.82 -8.47
C VAL A 57 3.62 1.07 -9.71
N ARG A 58 4.21 -0.12 -9.55
CA ARG A 58 4.59 -0.97 -10.69
C ARG A 58 3.39 -1.37 -11.55
N ILE A 59 2.23 -1.64 -10.95
CA ILE A 59 0.99 -1.94 -11.68
C ILE A 59 0.53 -0.70 -12.46
N LEU A 60 0.47 0.46 -11.80
CA LEU A 60 0.04 1.72 -12.42
C LEU A 60 0.93 2.14 -13.59
N ARG A 61 2.26 2.10 -13.42
CA ARG A 61 3.20 2.41 -14.50
C ARG A 61 3.05 1.48 -15.70
N ARG A 62 2.79 0.19 -15.48
CA ARG A 62 2.51 -0.75 -16.58
C ARG A 62 1.19 -0.48 -17.31
N ARG A 63 0.23 0.20 -16.67
CA ARG A 63 -1.07 0.58 -17.26
C ARG A 63 -1.01 1.91 -17.97
N SER A 64 -0.09 2.79 -17.60
CA SER A 64 0.12 4.06 -18.29
C SER A 64 0.51 3.76 -19.74
N GLU A 65 -0.36 4.12 -20.69
CA GLU A 65 -0.07 4.03 -22.13
C GLU A 65 1.03 5.03 -22.54
N TYR A 66 1.26 6.05 -21.71
CA TYR A 66 2.31 7.02 -21.88
C TYR A 66 3.60 6.49 -21.25
N ALA A 67 4.67 6.46 -22.06
CA ALA A 67 6.02 6.27 -21.55
C ALA A 67 6.30 7.32 -20.48
N ASP A 68 6.77 6.89 -19.31
CA ASP A 68 7.29 7.75 -18.24
C ASP A 68 8.27 8.75 -18.84
N ASN A 69 7.82 9.97 -19.15
CA ASN A 69 8.73 11.02 -19.58
C ASN A 69 9.35 11.64 -18.33
N GLU A 70 10.62 12.00 -18.46
CA GLU A 70 11.32 12.70 -17.40
C GLU A 70 10.62 14.05 -17.14
N GLY A 71 9.96 14.18 -15.99
CA GLY A 71 9.21 15.37 -15.59
C GLY A 71 7.68 15.22 -15.58
N ASP A 72 7.13 14.05 -15.89
CA ASP A 72 5.69 13.79 -15.73
C ASP A 72 5.29 13.82 -14.23
N LEU A 73 4.20 14.53 -13.94
CA LEU A 73 3.69 14.69 -12.58
C LEU A 73 2.42 13.83 -12.41
N TYR A 74 2.43 12.95 -11.42
CA TYR A 74 1.28 12.12 -11.09
C TYR A 74 0.42 12.80 -10.03
N ALA A 75 -0.86 12.99 -10.36
CA ALA A 75 -1.90 13.46 -9.45
C ALA A 75 -2.99 12.39 -9.28
N VAL A 76 -3.79 12.52 -8.23
CA VAL A 76 -4.97 11.68 -8.00
C VAL A 76 -6.21 12.56 -7.89
N GLU A 77 -7.27 12.11 -8.54
CA GLU A 77 -8.63 12.61 -8.35
C GLU A 77 -9.36 11.61 -7.44
N LEU A 78 -10.04 12.11 -6.42
CA LEU A 78 -10.76 11.30 -5.44
C LEU A 78 -12.22 11.67 -5.50
N LEU A 79 -13.06 10.68 -5.77
CA LEU A 79 -14.50 10.83 -5.87
C LEU A 79 -15.18 10.01 -4.78
N ASP A 80 -16.25 10.52 -4.20
CA ASP A 80 -17.14 9.76 -3.32
C ASP A 80 -18.12 8.88 -4.13
N ALA A 81 -19.06 8.24 -3.44
CA ALA A 81 -20.05 7.38 -4.07
C ALA A 81 -21.11 8.13 -4.91
N ASP A 82 -21.19 9.46 -4.75
CA ASP A 82 -22.08 10.35 -5.51
C ASP A 82 -21.30 11.08 -6.64
N ASP A 83 -20.10 10.61 -7.02
CA ASP A 83 -19.19 11.22 -7.99
C ASP A 83 -18.78 12.67 -7.65
N ARG A 84 -18.70 13.00 -6.35
CA ARG A 84 -18.25 14.33 -5.91
C ARG A 84 -16.78 14.32 -5.51
N ASP A 85 -16.09 15.41 -5.86
CA ASP A 85 -14.70 15.63 -5.46
C ASP A 85 -14.52 15.62 -3.95
N VAL A 86 -13.58 14.77 -3.50
CA VAL A 86 -13.16 14.65 -2.11
C VAL A 86 -11.71 15.10 -1.99
N GLY A 87 -11.45 16.06 -1.11
CA GLY A 87 -10.08 16.44 -0.79
C GLY A 87 -9.35 15.30 -0.08
N ILE A 88 -8.09 15.04 -0.45
CA ILE A 88 -7.25 13.99 0.18
C ILE A 88 -7.17 14.14 1.70
N ASP A 89 -7.28 15.35 2.24
CA ASP A 89 -7.26 15.62 3.68
C ASP A 89 -8.51 15.15 4.42
N GLN A 90 -9.61 14.90 3.71
CA GLN A 90 -10.86 14.38 4.27
C GLN A 90 -10.81 12.86 4.46
N LEU A 91 -9.81 12.18 3.89
CA LEU A 91 -9.61 10.74 4.08
C LEU A 91 -9.19 10.42 5.52
N GLN A 92 -9.53 9.21 5.96
CA GLN A 92 -9.04 8.66 7.22
C GLN A 92 -7.50 8.68 7.27
N PRO A 93 -6.87 8.95 8.42
CA PRO A 93 -5.43 9.21 8.50
C PRO A 93 -4.55 8.13 7.85
N ALA A 94 -4.82 6.85 8.13
CA ALA A 94 -4.06 5.73 7.58
C ALA A 94 -4.21 5.60 6.05
N LEU A 95 -5.43 5.77 5.55
CA LEU A 95 -5.72 5.77 4.12
C LEU A 95 -5.01 6.94 3.42
N ARG A 96 -5.11 8.13 3.99
CA ARG A 96 -4.47 9.35 3.49
C ARG A 96 -2.96 9.19 3.37
N ALA A 97 -2.32 8.68 4.43
CA ALA A 97 -0.89 8.45 4.44
C ALA A 97 -0.48 7.38 3.41
N THR A 98 -1.24 6.29 3.30
CA THR A 98 -0.97 5.24 2.31
C THR A 98 -1.10 5.77 0.86
N LEU A 99 -2.13 6.59 0.58
CA LEU A 99 -2.32 7.22 -0.72
C LEU A 99 -1.18 8.20 -1.05
N ARG A 100 -0.76 9.03 -0.08
CA ARG A 100 0.39 9.94 -0.26
C ARG A 100 1.68 9.17 -0.50
N ALA A 101 1.91 8.04 0.16
CA ALA A 101 3.06 7.20 -0.10
C ALA A 101 3.08 6.65 -1.54
N VAL A 102 1.92 6.27 -2.08
CA VAL A 102 1.77 5.86 -3.49
C VAL A 102 2.09 7.02 -4.43
N LEU A 103 1.54 8.21 -4.20
CA LEU A 103 1.80 9.41 -5.00
C LEU A 103 3.28 9.83 -4.96
N ALA A 104 3.89 9.85 -3.78
CA ALA A 104 5.31 10.15 -3.62
C ALA A 104 6.17 9.15 -4.40
N THR A 105 5.84 7.85 -4.31
CA THR A 105 6.55 6.80 -5.07
C THR A 105 6.35 6.93 -6.60
N LEU A 106 5.16 7.36 -7.05
CA LEU A 106 4.90 7.68 -8.47
C LEU A 106 5.71 8.90 -8.94
N ASN A 107 5.90 9.89 -8.08
CA ASN A 107 6.67 11.10 -8.39
C ASN A 107 8.17 10.99 -8.03
N ALA A 108 8.67 9.76 -7.82
CA ALA A 108 10.07 9.46 -7.49
C ALA A 108 10.60 10.14 -6.20
N ASP A 109 9.70 10.50 -5.27
CA ASP A 109 10.05 11.04 -3.95
C ASP A 109 10.07 9.92 -2.90
N ALA A 110 11.21 9.24 -2.79
CA ALA A 110 11.37 8.10 -1.90
C ALA A 110 11.36 8.48 -0.41
N ASP A 111 11.79 9.70 -0.07
CA ASP A 111 11.85 10.14 1.33
C ASP A 111 10.46 10.54 1.83
N ASP A 112 9.65 11.19 1.01
CA ASP A 112 8.25 11.49 1.34
C ASP A 112 7.40 10.20 1.42
N ALA A 113 7.65 9.24 0.52
CA ALA A 113 7.00 7.93 0.59
C ALA A 113 7.30 7.21 1.93
N ARG A 114 8.57 7.19 2.35
CA ARG A 114 8.98 6.61 3.64
C ARG A 114 8.37 7.37 4.81
N PHE A 115 8.38 8.69 4.77
CA PHE A 115 7.76 9.52 5.80
C PHE A 115 6.29 9.14 6.00
N HIS A 116 5.50 9.07 4.93
CA HIS A 116 4.10 8.71 5.02
C HIS A 116 3.85 7.28 5.52
N VAL A 117 4.65 6.30 5.09
CA VAL A 117 4.55 4.93 5.64
C VAL A 117 4.94 4.89 7.12
N SER A 118 5.93 5.69 7.54
CA SER A 118 6.37 5.75 8.94
C SER A 118 5.27 6.30 9.87
N LEU A 119 4.42 7.21 9.39
CA LEU A 119 3.27 7.73 10.14
C LEU A 119 2.28 6.61 10.47
N VAL A 120 1.95 5.77 9.49
CA VAL A 120 1.08 4.60 9.70
C VAL A 120 1.74 3.58 10.62
N SER A 121 3.02 3.31 10.41
CA SER A 121 3.77 2.29 11.16
C SER A 121 3.89 2.63 12.65
N SER A 122 4.02 3.93 12.93
CA SER A 122 4.11 4.50 14.27
C SER A 122 2.75 4.68 14.97
N ASP A 123 1.64 4.45 14.27
CA ASP A 123 0.30 4.58 14.85
C ASP A 123 0.11 3.56 15.99
N PRO A 124 -0.29 3.99 17.20
CA PRO A 124 -0.54 3.07 18.30
C PRO A 124 -1.75 2.15 18.03
N ASP A 125 -2.70 2.58 17.19
CA ASP A 125 -3.91 1.82 16.87
C ASP A 125 -3.59 0.69 15.86
N PRO A 126 -3.74 -0.59 16.24
CA PRO A 126 -3.60 -1.68 15.29
C PRO A 126 -4.66 -1.62 14.17
N LEU A 127 -5.85 -1.05 14.39
CA LEU A 127 -6.85 -0.95 13.34
C LEU A 127 -6.42 0.01 12.22
N ALA A 128 -5.79 1.14 12.56
CA ALA A 128 -5.22 2.06 11.57
C ALA A 128 -4.16 1.38 10.68
N ARG A 129 -3.29 0.54 11.28
CA ARG A 129 -2.30 -0.26 10.54
C ARG A 129 -2.95 -1.34 9.67
N LEU A 130 -3.98 -2.00 10.19
CA LEU A 130 -4.77 -2.98 9.44
C LEU A 130 -5.43 -2.33 8.22
N ASP A 131 -6.06 -1.17 8.39
CA ASP A 131 -6.73 -0.42 7.33
C ASP A 131 -5.77 -0.08 6.19
N ALA A 132 -4.57 0.41 6.51
CA ALA A 132 -3.55 0.70 5.50
C ALA A 132 -3.18 -0.53 4.66
N VAL A 133 -2.93 -1.67 5.30
CA VAL A 133 -2.60 -2.93 4.60
C VAL A 133 -3.79 -3.43 3.79
N ALA A 134 -5.01 -3.37 4.34
CA ALA A 134 -6.22 -3.79 3.66
C ALA A 134 -6.47 -2.96 2.39
N HIS A 135 -6.32 -1.63 2.47
CA HIS A 135 -6.43 -0.74 1.31
C HIS A 135 -5.34 -1.02 0.28
N ALA A 136 -4.08 -1.19 0.69
CA ALA A 136 -2.99 -1.49 -0.23
C ALA A 136 -3.21 -2.82 -0.98
N LEU A 137 -3.64 -3.87 -0.27
CA LEU A 137 -3.97 -5.17 -0.88
C LEU A 137 -5.16 -5.06 -1.82
N ARG A 138 -6.22 -4.33 -1.42
CA ARG A 138 -7.39 -4.09 -2.26
C ARG A 138 -7.02 -3.36 -3.55
N TRP A 139 -6.25 -2.28 -3.47
CA TRP A 139 -5.79 -1.55 -4.66
C TRP A 139 -4.92 -2.41 -5.56
N ALA A 140 -3.95 -3.13 -4.99
CA ALA A 140 -3.09 -4.03 -5.76
C ALA A 140 -3.88 -5.14 -6.48
N ASN A 141 -4.98 -5.61 -5.90
CA ASN A 141 -5.89 -6.57 -6.55
C ASN A 141 -6.72 -5.90 -7.64
N THR A 142 -7.48 -4.85 -7.31
CA THR A 142 -8.37 -4.18 -8.26
C THR A 142 -7.64 -3.64 -9.49
N LEU A 143 -6.44 -3.10 -9.32
CA LEU A 143 -5.65 -2.55 -10.43
C LEU A 143 -5.05 -3.65 -11.35
N ASP A 144 -4.79 -4.84 -10.80
CA ASP A 144 -4.29 -5.98 -11.57
C ASP A 144 -5.42 -6.75 -12.26
N ASP A 145 -6.60 -6.83 -11.64
CA ASP A 145 -7.82 -7.49 -12.17
C ASP A 145 -8.45 -6.72 -13.34
N ALA A 146 -8.35 -5.40 -13.36
CA ALA A 146 -8.83 -4.54 -14.46
C ALA A 146 -8.03 -4.69 -15.78
N ARG A 147 -7.39 -5.85 -15.98
CA ARG A 147 -6.79 -6.35 -17.22
C ARG A 147 -7.71 -7.33 -17.97
N GLY A 148 -8.82 -7.74 -17.35
CA GLY A 148 -9.87 -8.57 -17.97
C GLY A 148 -10.87 -7.75 -18.76
#